data_AF-A0A7J5VWW5-F1
#
_entry.id   AF-A0A7J5VWW5-F1
#
_cell.length_a   1.000
_cell.length_b   1.000
_cell.length_c   1.000
_cell.angle_alpha   90.00
_cell.angle_beta   90.00
_cell.angle_gamma   90.00
#
_symmetry.space_group_name_H-M   'P 1'
#
loop_
_entity.id
_entity.type
_entity.pdbx_description
1 polymer ?
#
loop_
_entity_poly.entity_id
_entity_poly.type
_entity_poly.pdbx_seq_one_letter_code
_entity_poly.pdbx_strand_id
1 'polypeptide(L)' 'MKKRIITLSAVILLALAPAATIFAQPNPGQNSGNTPVGGGPIGGNAPIGSGMVVLLALGAAYAGKKAYNAQLKK' A
#
# COMPACT_ATOMS: atom_id res chain seq x y z
N MET A 1 -18.69 29.98 -16.38
CA MET A 1 -19.54 28.78 -16.12
C MET A 1 -19.05 27.54 -16.87
N LYS A 2 -18.86 27.59 -18.20
CA LYS A 2 -18.35 26.47 -19.01
C LYS A 2 -17.05 25.82 -18.48
N LYS A 3 -16.06 26.63 -18.08
CA LYS A 3 -14.79 26.12 -17.50
C LYS A 3 -14.99 25.31 -16.21
N ARG A 4 -15.91 25.74 -15.34
CA ARG A 4 -16.22 25.04 -14.08
C ARG A 4 -16.94 23.71 -14.33
N ILE A 5 -17.83 23.68 -15.33
CA ILE A 5 -18.53 22.47 -15.76
C ILE A 5 -17.53 21.45 -16.31
N ILE A 6 -16.58 21.89 -17.15
CA ILE A 6 -15.51 21.03 -17.70
C ILE A 6 -14.61 20.49 -16.59
N THR A 7 -14.21 21.33 -15.62
CA THR A 7 -13.39 20.88 -14.49
C THR A 7 -14.14 19.85 -13.64
N LEU A 8 -15.42 20.06 -13.34
CA LEU A 8 -16.22 19.11 -12.55
C LEU A 8 -16.39 17.76 -13.26
N SER A 9 -16.64 17.78 -14.58
CA SER A 9 -16.77 16.54 -15.35
C SER A 9 -15.44 15.79 -15.44
N ALA A 10 -14.30 16.48 -15.57
CA ALA A 10 -12.99 15.85 -15.53
C ALA A 10 -12.67 15.19 -14.18
N VAL A 11 -13.02 15.83 -13.06
CA VAL A 11 -12.83 15.28 -11.71
C VAL A 11 -13.67 14.02 -11.50
N ILE A 12 -14.93 14.03 -11.92
CA ILE A 12 -15.83 12.88 -11.81
C ILE A 12 -15.32 11.70 -12.63
N LEU A 13 -14.87 11.94 -13.87
CA LEU A 13 -14.30 10.90 -14.73
C LEU A 13 -13.03 10.31 -14.13
N LEU A 14 -12.15 11.14 -13.56
CA LEU A 14 -10.92 10.68 -12.93
C LEU A 14 -11.18 9.87 -11.65
N ALA A 15 -12.21 10.24 -10.88
CA ALA A 15 -12.63 9.51 -9.69
C ALA A 15 -13.28 8.15 -10.01
N LEU A 16 -13.93 8.03 -11.18
CA LEU A 16 -14.59 6.80 -11.63
C LEU A 16 -13.66 5.88 -12.45
N ALA A 17 -12.56 6.40 -13.00
CA ALA A 17 -11.60 5.62 -13.79
C ALA A 17 -11.02 4.38 -13.06
N PRO A 18 -10.71 4.43 -11.74
CA PRO A 18 -10.25 3.25 -11.02
C PRO A 18 -11.33 2.16 -10.96
N ALA A 19 -12.61 2.51 -10.84
CA ALA A 19 -13.69 1.53 -10.77
C ALA A 19 -13.84 0.71 -12.07
N ALA A 20 -13.42 1.27 -13.21
CA ALA A 20 -13.42 0.58 -14.51
C ALA A 20 -12.14 -0.24 -14.79
N THR A 21 -11.08 -0.03 -14.02
CA THR A 21 -9.74 -0.61 -14.29
C THR A 21 -9.19 -1.47 -13.15
N ILE A 22 -9.85 -1.50 -11.99
CA ILE A 22 -9.57 -2.48 -10.94
C ILE A 22 -10.17 -3.82 -11.38
N PHE A 23 -9.38 -4.59 -12.12
CA PHE A 23 -9.68 -6.00 -12.32
C PHE A 23 -9.65 -6.68 -10.95
N ALA A 24 -10.75 -7.33 -10.57
CA ALA A 24 -10.73 -8.24 -9.43
C ALA A 24 -9.66 -9.31 -9.67
N GLN A 25 -8.98 -9.74 -8.60
CA GLN A 25 -8.11 -10.90 -8.68
C GLN A 25 -8.88 -12.08 -9.33
N PRO A 26 -8.24 -12.89 -10.20
CA PRO A 26 -8.88 -14.06 -10.78
C PRO A 26 -9.39 -14.95 -9.64
N ASN A 27 -10.48 -15.69 -9.90
CA ASN A 27 -11.03 -16.61 -8.91
C ASN A 27 -9.88 -17.51 -8.42
N PRO A 28 -9.61 -17.62 -7.10
CA PRO A 28 -8.42 -18.33 -6.64
C PRO A 28 -8.41 -19.82 -7.08
N GLY A 29 -9.56 -20.41 -7.41
CA GLY A 29 -9.66 -21.75 -8.03
C GLY A 29 -9.11 -21.84 -9.46
N GLN A 30 -9.16 -20.74 -10.23
CA GLN A 30 -8.56 -20.67 -11.56
C GLN A 30 -7.03 -20.69 -11.50
N ASN A 31 -6.44 -20.06 -10.48
CA ASN A 31 -4.99 -20.13 -10.21
C ASN A 31 -4.54 -21.47 -9.59
N SER A 32 -5.48 -22.24 -9.03
CA SER A 32 -5.18 -23.48 -8.33
C SER A 32 -5.25 -24.72 -9.23
N GLY A 33 -5.29 -24.55 -10.56
CA GLY A 33 -5.30 -25.68 -11.50
C GLY A 33 -6.46 -26.67 -11.29
N ASN A 34 -7.68 -26.15 -11.04
CA ASN A 34 -8.87 -26.94 -10.68
C ASN A 34 -8.85 -27.62 -9.29
N THR A 35 -7.90 -27.28 -8.41
CA THR A 35 -7.95 -27.70 -7.00
C THR A 35 -8.83 -26.75 -6.16
N PRO A 36 -9.44 -27.23 -5.05
CA PRO A 36 -10.37 -26.43 -4.26
C PRO A 36 -9.80 -25.06 -3.83
N VAL A 37 -10.62 -24.02 -3.98
CA VAL A 37 -10.34 -22.66 -3.50
C VAL A 37 -10.19 -22.72 -1.98
N GLY A 38 -8.98 -22.52 -1.47
CA GLY A 38 -8.64 -22.72 -0.06
C GLY A 38 -7.40 -23.56 0.20
N GLY A 39 -6.67 -23.96 -0.85
CA GLY A 39 -5.29 -24.45 -0.72
C GLY A 39 -4.40 -23.49 0.08
N GLY A 40 -3.27 -24.00 0.59
CA GLY A 40 -2.32 -23.24 1.40
C GLY A 40 -1.97 -21.87 0.78
N PRO A 41 -1.56 -20.89 1.61
CA PRO A 41 -1.44 -19.49 1.21
C PRO A 41 -0.76 -19.33 -0.16
N ILE A 42 -1.49 -18.72 -1.10
CA ILE A 42 -1.00 -18.48 -2.45
C ILE A 42 0.02 -17.34 -2.39
N GLY A 43 1.30 -17.69 -2.43
CA GLY A 43 2.43 -16.76 -2.42
C GLY A 43 3.27 -16.85 -1.15
N GLY A 44 4.58 -16.76 -1.32
CA GLY A 44 5.58 -16.90 -0.25
C GLY A 44 5.40 -15.89 0.89
N ASN A 45 6.14 -16.11 1.97
CA ASN A 45 6.11 -15.29 3.18
C ASN A 45 6.07 -13.81 2.83
N ALA A 46 5.05 -13.09 3.33
CA ALA A 46 5.04 -11.63 3.28
C ALA A 46 6.41 -11.12 3.74
N PRO A 47 6.97 -10.05 3.12
CA PRO A 47 8.33 -9.59 3.41
C PRO A 47 8.41 -8.88 4.78
N ILE A 48 8.09 -9.62 5.85
CA ILE A 48 8.13 -9.21 7.25
C ILE A 48 9.57 -8.88 7.63
N GLY A 49 10.55 -9.63 7.11
CA GLY A 49 11.98 -9.40 7.38
C GLY A 49 12.45 -8.00 6.97
N SER A 50 12.21 -7.60 5.72
CA SER A 50 12.62 -6.27 5.25
C SER A 50 11.80 -5.15 5.91
N GLY A 51 10.50 -5.36 6.15
CA GLY A 51 9.66 -4.41 6.88
C GLY A 51 10.13 -4.15 8.31
N MET A 52 10.50 -5.20 9.06
CA MET A 52 11.03 -5.05 10.41
C MET A 52 12.36 -4.30 10.45
N VAL A 53 13.27 -4.58 9.51
CA VAL A 53 14.56 -3.88 9.43
C VAL A 53 14.34 -2.37 9.24
N VAL A 54 13.40 -1.97 8.37
CA VAL A 54 13.07 -0.56 8.16
C VAL A 54 12.49 0.09 9.42
N LEU A 55 11.57 -0.59 10.10
CA LEU A 55 10.97 -0.07 11.34
C LEU A 55 12.01 0.12 12.45
N LEU A 56 12.92 -0.85 12.62
CA LEU A 56 14.01 -0.77 13.59
C LEU A 56 14.98 0.36 13.26
N ALA A 57 15.35 0.52 11.98
CA ALA A 57 16.23 1.60 11.55
C ALA A 57 15.63 2.98 11.84
N LEU A 58 14.33 3.18 11.53
CA LEU A 58 13.63 4.43 11.82
C LEU A 58 13.52 4.69 13.33
N GLY A 59 13.24 3.66 14.12
CA GLY A 59 13.20 3.76 15.59
C GLY A 59 14.54 4.19 16.18
N ALA A 60 15.64 3.57 15.73
CA ALA A 60 16.99 3.90 16.17
C ALA A 60 17.39 5.34 15.77
N ALA A 61 17.09 5.74 14.53
CA ALA A 61 17.35 7.09 14.04
C ALA A 61 16.59 8.16 14.87
N TYR A 62 15.31 7.92 15.17
CA TYR A 62 14.52 8.82 16.01
C TYR A 62 15.07 8.91 17.44
N ALA A 63 15.41 7.78 18.06
CA ALA A 63 15.98 7.74 19.40
C ALA A 63 17.31 8.50 19.46
N GLY A 64 18.19 8.31 18.48
CA GLY A 64 19.44 9.04 18.35
C GLY A 64 19.23 10.56 18.22
N LYS A 65 18.33 11.00 17.33
CA LYS A 65 17.98 12.42 17.18
C LYS A 65 17.45 13.01 18.49
N LYS A 66 16.59 12.29 19.21
CA LYS A 66 16.02 12.75 20.47
C LYS A 66 17.09 12.89 21.57
N ALA A 67 18.00 11.92 21.68
CA ALA A 67 19.10 11.95 22.64
C ALA A 67 20.07 13.12 22.35
N TYR A 68 20.44 13.32 21.07
CA TYR A 68 21.29 14.43 20.65
C TYR A 68 20.68 15.79 20.97
N ASN A 69 19.39 15.99 20.65
CA ASN A 69 18.69 17.22 20.99
C ASN A 69 18.57 17.46 22.50
N ALA A 70 18.45 16.39 23.31
CA ALA A 70 18.44 16.49 24.76
C ALA A 70 19.80 16.89 25.34
N GLN A 71 20.90 16.47 24.70
CA GLN A 71 22.26 16.89 25.07
C GLN A 71 22.55 18.34 24.64
N LEU A 72 22.09 18.76 23.46
CA LEU A 72 22.22 20.15 22.98
C LEU A 72 21.43 21.19 23.79
N LYS A 73 20.40 20.75 24.52
CA LYS A 73 19.60 21.61 25.40
C LYS A 73 20.15 21.70 26.84
N LYS A 74 21.25 21.01 27.15
CA LYS A 74 22.01 21.21 28.38
C LYS A 74 23.09 22.25 28.16
#